data_AF-A0A9P9P9E5-F1
#
_entry.id   AF-A0A9P9P9E5-F1
#
_cell.length_a   1.000
_cell.length_b   1.000
_cell.length_c   1.000
_cell.angle_alpha   90.00
_cell.angle_beta   90.00
_cell.angle_gamma   90.00
#
_symmetry.space_group_name_H-M   'P 1'
#
loop_
_entity.id
_entity.type
_entity.pdbx_description
1 polymer ?
#
loop_
_entity_poly.entity_id
_entity_poly.type
_entity_poly.pdbx_seq_one_letter_code
_entity_poly.pdbx_strand_id
1 'polypeptide(L)'
;MSLCMRSAKCLPRARTLASTTLTPPLEKTRVPGPGPGLSLLHSSIFKSTSRVGMRWSSSNARSGDFQGKRFVVGGVKRRVVSGWTTFSVLALMAASAAGAGLAVGWSNGGRKDREREYSNAGKFVRPAYATLSDMESAINEIRQATGNEDTISTDSEVSKIARICSKYRLPIIPFSGGSSLEGNFSAPYGGVSVDFAYMDQILQFHEEDMDIVVQPSVSWMELNEELARRQSGLFFPVDPGPSAKIGGMVGTNCSGTNAVRYGTMKDWVINLTVVLSDGTVIKTKRRPRKTSAGYNLNSLFVGSEGTLGLVTEITLKLAVVPQEFSVAVVTFPSIRDAAAAAASVMRAGVQVAAMEIMDEVQMRVVNLSGSTAPRKWKELPTLFFKFSGTKASVKENISMVSAIAKVHRGGDFEFAKDAKEQKLLWSARKESLWSMLALRKEGNEVWSTDVAVPFSRLADIIEISKKEMDDLGLFASILGHIGDGNFHESIMYDSRVPGEKEKVEQCVKNMVRRALDMEGTCTGEHGIGIGKKEALLMEVGRDTLGVMKSIKQALDPYWIMNPGKIVDLPL
;
A
#
# COMPACT_ATOMS: atom_id res chain seq x y z
N MET A 1 21.78 39.98 9.37
CA MET A 1 22.77 40.28 8.31
C MET A 1 22.02 40.74 7.08
N SER A 2 22.41 41.91 6.56
CA SER A 2 21.74 42.73 5.54
C SER A 2 22.45 42.62 4.17
N LEU A 3 21.85 43.24 3.15
CA LEU A 3 22.20 43.43 1.72
C LEU A 3 21.69 42.33 0.73
N CYS A 4 20.76 42.57 -0.21
CA CYS A 4 20.59 43.58 -1.30
C CYS A 4 21.69 43.40 -2.40
N MET A 5 21.44 43.21 -3.71
CA MET A 5 20.60 43.96 -4.67
C MET A 5 20.34 43.23 -6.02
N ARG A 6 19.15 43.49 -6.59
CA ARG A 6 18.78 43.94 -7.98
C ARG A 6 19.46 43.30 -9.21
N SER A 7 18.73 42.65 -10.14
CA SER A 7 17.83 43.14 -11.23
C SER A 7 18.51 43.52 -12.55
N ALA A 8 18.09 42.89 -13.66
CA ALA A 8 18.04 43.49 -15.00
C ALA A 8 16.97 42.79 -15.87
N LYS A 9 16.25 43.59 -16.66
CA LYS A 9 15.07 43.27 -17.48
C LYS A 9 15.42 43.34 -19.00
N CYS A 10 14.67 42.54 -19.79
CA CYS A 10 14.14 42.77 -21.16
C CYS A 10 15.00 42.64 -22.46
N LEU A 11 14.68 41.58 -23.26
CA LEU A 11 14.25 41.48 -24.70
C LEU A 11 15.18 41.98 -25.86
N PRO A 12 14.95 41.63 -27.18
CA PRO A 12 14.33 40.44 -27.85
C PRO A 12 15.03 39.91 -29.17
N ARG A 13 14.57 38.73 -29.68
CA ARG A 13 14.43 38.20 -31.09
C ARG A 13 15.57 38.28 -32.16
N ALA A 14 15.88 37.11 -32.80
CA ALA A 14 15.97 36.83 -34.26
C ALA A 14 16.42 35.34 -34.48
N ARG A 15 15.63 34.40 -35.02
CA ARG A 15 15.42 33.95 -36.43
C ARG A 15 16.64 33.65 -37.33
N THR A 16 16.75 32.34 -37.65
CA THR A 16 17.13 31.67 -38.93
C THR A 16 18.52 31.83 -39.54
N LEU A 17 19.18 30.68 -39.81
CA LEU A 17 19.74 30.30 -41.12
C LEU A 17 19.92 28.77 -41.21
N ALA A 18 19.66 28.24 -42.41
CA ALA A 18 19.65 26.84 -42.78
C ALA A 18 20.99 26.40 -43.41
N SER A 19 21.27 25.09 -43.43
CA SER A 19 22.05 24.48 -44.52
C SER A 19 21.53 23.09 -44.87
N THR A 20 21.10 22.97 -46.12
CA THR A 20 20.69 21.79 -46.88
C THR A 20 21.88 20.98 -47.38
N THR A 21 21.75 19.65 -47.41
CA THR A 21 22.30 18.79 -48.48
C THR A 21 21.36 17.61 -48.72
N LEU A 22 21.19 17.27 -49.99
CA LEU A 22 20.10 16.52 -50.64
C LEU A 22 20.58 15.13 -51.14
N THR A 23 19.78 14.08 -50.86
CA THR A 23 19.37 12.90 -51.71
C THR A 23 20.42 11.96 -52.36
N PRO A 24 20.12 10.65 -52.65
CA PRO A 24 18.88 10.14 -53.27
C PRO A 24 18.29 8.78 -52.78
N PRO A 25 17.11 8.37 -53.30
CA PRO A 25 16.32 7.23 -52.81
C PRO A 25 16.52 5.96 -53.65
N LEU A 26 16.20 4.78 -53.10
CA LEU A 26 16.09 3.53 -53.85
C LEU A 26 14.80 2.76 -53.52
N GLU A 27 14.31 2.12 -54.58
CA GLU A 27 12.98 1.60 -54.82
C GLU A 27 12.66 0.21 -54.24
N LYS A 28 11.36 -0.06 -54.30
CA LYS A 28 10.57 -1.26 -54.01
C LYS A 28 11.11 -2.56 -54.63
N THR A 29 10.97 -3.67 -53.89
CA THR A 29 10.64 -5.00 -54.44
C THR A 29 9.65 -5.72 -53.51
N ARG A 30 8.85 -6.62 -54.09
CA ARG A 30 7.54 -7.09 -53.61
C ARG A 30 7.47 -8.63 -53.76
N VAL A 31 6.68 -9.27 -52.86
CA VAL A 31 5.97 -10.59 -52.99
C VAL A 31 6.77 -11.88 -52.65
N PRO A 32 6.18 -13.01 -52.16
CA PRO A 32 4.79 -13.30 -51.72
C PRO A 32 4.64 -13.84 -50.28
N GLY A 33 3.41 -13.76 -49.75
CA GLY A 33 2.93 -14.63 -48.67
C GLY A 33 1.81 -15.56 -49.17
N PRO A 34 1.55 -16.70 -48.50
CA PRO A 34 0.34 -17.49 -48.72
C PRO A 34 -0.67 -17.27 -47.56
N GLY A 35 -1.96 -17.25 -47.91
CA GLY A 35 -3.04 -17.65 -47.01
C GLY A 35 -3.79 -18.84 -47.63
N PRO A 36 -5.00 -19.21 -47.19
CA PRO A 36 -5.67 -19.01 -45.89
C PRO A 36 -6.26 -20.35 -45.32
N GLY A 37 -6.84 -20.35 -44.12
CA GLY A 37 -7.77 -21.42 -43.72
C GLY A 37 -8.19 -21.51 -42.24
N LEU A 38 -9.49 -21.21 -42.00
CA LEU A 38 -10.42 -21.69 -40.94
C LEU A 38 -10.09 -21.41 -39.45
N SER A 39 -11.02 -21.13 -38.52
CA SER A 39 -12.47 -20.88 -38.55
C SER A 39 -12.94 -20.42 -37.16
N LEU A 40 -13.88 -19.48 -37.19
CA LEU A 40 -14.90 -19.11 -36.19
C LEU A 40 -15.25 -20.13 -35.09
N LEU A 41 -15.41 -19.63 -33.86
CA LEU A 41 -16.46 -20.06 -32.94
C LEU A 41 -16.90 -18.87 -32.05
N HIS A 42 -18.11 -18.41 -32.32
CA HIS A 42 -18.94 -17.55 -31.48
C HIS A 42 -19.42 -18.36 -30.26
N SER A 43 -19.57 -17.73 -29.10
CA SER A 43 -20.76 -17.96 -28.25
C SER A 43 -20.99 -16.79 -27.31
N SER A 44 -22.28 -16.58 -27.04
CA SER A 44 -22.91 -15.38 -26.51
C SER A 44 -23.80 -15.77 -25.33
N ILE A 45 -24.07 -14.80 -24.44
CA ILE A 45 -25.24 -14.71 -23.53
C ILE A 45 -25.18 -15.53 -22.23
N PHE A 46 -25.27 -14.85 -21.07
CA PHE A 46 -26.43 -14.94 -20.16
C PHE A 46 -26.49 -13.77 -19.18
N LYS A 47 -27.56 -12.96 -19.32
CA LYS A 47 -28.14 -12.15 -18.24
C LYS A 47 -29.00 -13.08 -17.39
N SER A 48 -28.89 -13.00 -16.06
CA SER A 48 -29.92 -13.53 -15.16
C SER A 48 -29.95 -12.71 -13.87
N THR A 49 -31.04 -11.98 -13.71
CA THR A 49 -31.50 -11.35 -12.47
C THR A 49 -32.21 -12.40 -11.61
N SER A 50 -31.89 -12.47 -10.31
CA SER A 50 -32.87 -12.93 -9.32
C SER A 50 -32.70 -12.20 -8.00
N ARG A 51 -33.81 -11.61 -7.54
CA ARG A 51 -34.02 -11.07 -6.20
C ARG A 51 -34.44 -12.23 -5.29
N VAL A 52 -33.78 -12.39 -4.14
CA VAL A 52 -34.40 -13.01 -2.95
C VAL A 52 -33.91 -12.23 -1.74
N GLY A 53 -34.84 -11.61 -1.02
CA GLY A 53 -34.59 -10.88 0.22
C GLY A 53 -34.37 -11.86 1.37
N MET A 54 -33.39 -11.56 2.21
CA MET A 54 -33.13 -12.31 3.44
C MET A 54 -33.13 -11.35 4.63
N ARG A 55 -34.09 -11.59 5.52
CA ARG A 55 -34.42 -10.83 6.73
C ARG A 55 -33.43 -11.23 7.83
N TRP A 56 -32.68 -10.28 8.37
CA TRP A 56 -31.80 -10.50 9.53
C TRP A 56 -32.62 -10.45 10.82
N SER A 57 -32.52 -11.49 11.67
CA SER A 57 -32.94 -11.44 13.07
C SER A 57 -31.69 -11.41 13.95
N SER A 58 -31.61 -10.39 14.81
CA SER A 58 -30.58 -10.25 15.83
C SER A 58 -30.96 -11.04 17.07
N SER A 59 -30.01 -11.79 17.64
CA SER A 59 -30.15 -12.29 19.02
C SER A 59 -28.83 -12.12 19.78
N ASN A 60 -28.98 -11.53 20.97
CA ASN A 60 -27.95 -11.17 21.93
C ASN A 60 -27.47 -12.38 22.74
N ALA A 61 -26.17 -12.46 23.03
CA ALA A 61 -25.62 -13.15 24.20
C ALA A 61 -24.24 -12.55 24.53
N ARG A 62 -24.15 -11.62 25.49
CA ARG A 62 -23.75 -11.79 26.90
C ARG A 62 -22.38 -12.45 27.12
N SER A 63 -21.48 -11.58 27.60
CA SER A 63 -20.11 -11.79 28.08
C SER A 63 -20.02 -12.70 29.29
N GLY A 64 -19.00 -13.57 29.31
CA GLY A 64 -18.51 -14.27 30.49
C GLY A 64 -17.05 -13.93 30.76
N ASP A 65 -16.77 -13.46 31.97
CA ASP A 65 -15.45 -13.16 32.53
C ASP A 65 -14.56 -14.41 32.61
N PHE A 66 -13.26 -14.25 32.37
CA PHE A 66 -12.25 -15.19 32.84
C PHE A 66 -11.05 -14.46 33.48
N GLN A 67 -10.81 -14.83 34.75
CA GLN A 67 -9.82 -14.26 35.65
C GLN A 67 -8.40 -14.71 35.31
N GLY A 68 -7.46 -13.77 35.45
CA GLY A 68 -6.03 -13.98 35.25
C GLY A 68 -5.34 -14.77 36.35
N LYS A 69 -4.18 -15.34 36.01
CA LYS A 69 -3.17 -15.81 36.96
C LYS A 69 -1.83 -15.13 36.69
N ARG A 70 -1.32 -14.45 37.71
CA ARG A 70 0.02 -13.83 37.78
C ARG A 70 1.09 -14.91 37.95
N PHE A 71 2.20 -14.77 37.24
CA PHE A 71 3.46 -15.45 37.56
C PHE A 71 4.39 -14.50 38.32
N VAL A 72 5.02 -15.02 39.37
CA VAL A 72 6.01 -14.37 40.23
C VAL A 72 7.39 -14.82 39.76
N VAL A 73 8.33 -13.89 39.56
CA VAL A 73 9.75 -14.19 39.33
C VAL A 73 10.57 -13.58 40.46
N GLY A 74 11.34 -14.43 41.15
CA GLY A 74 12.23 -14.08 42.24
C GLY A 74 13.53 -13.42 41.76
N GLY A 75 14.09 -12.55 42.62
CA GLY A 75 15.35 -11.86 42.37
C GLY A 75 16.55 -12.52 43.06
N VAL A 76 17.75 -12.27 42.52
CA VAL A 76 19.04 -12.33 43.23
C VAL A 76 19.99 -11.24 42.68
N LYS A 77 20.88 -10.78 43.56
CA LYS A 77 21.69 -9.54 43.59
C LYS A 77 22.98 -9.53 42.72
N ARG A 78 23.26 -8.33 42.18
CA ARG A 78 24.52 -7.53 42.03
C ARG A 78 25.88 -8.21 41.71
N ARG A 79 26.57 -7.64 40.71
CA ARG A 79 27.75 -6.73 40.91
C ARG A 79 28.09 -5.93 39.64
N VAL A 80 28.42 -4.65 39.85
CA VAL A 80 28.89 -3.66 38.87
C VAL A 80 30.39 -3.43 39.08
N VAL A 81 31.14 -3.20 38.01
CA VAL A 81 32.51 -2.64 38.03
C VAL A 81 32.51 -1.32 37.23
N SER A 82 33.29 -0.36 37.75
CA SER A 82 33.58 1.05 37.40
C SER A 82 33.73 1.40 35.91
N GLY A 83 33.63 2.65 35.46
CA GLY A 83 33.68 3.99 36.07
C GLY A 83 32.92 4.97 35.16
N TRP A 84 32.55 6.18 35.59
CA TRP A 84 33.30 7.45 35.48
C TRP A 84 33.03 8.35 36.71
N THR A 85 33.98 9.23 37.01
CA THR A 85 34.15 9.99 38.26
C THR A 85 33.23 11.22 38.41
N THR A 86 32.95 11.55 39.67
CA THR A 86 31.88 12.41 40.19
C THR A 86 32.07 13.93 40.10
N PHE A 87 32.91 14.46 39.20
CA PHE A 87 33.18 15.92 39.15
C PHE A 87 32.54 16.70 37.99
N SER A 88 31.81 16.05 37.08
CA SER A 88 31.21 16.73 35.90
C SER A 88 29.68 16.81 35.89
N VAL A 89 28.98 16.36 36.94
CA VAL A 89 27.49 16.35 36.98
C VAL A 89 26.91 17.44 37.92
N LEU A 90 27.75 18.11 38.72
CA LEU A 90 27.29 19.08 39.72
C LEU A 90 27.07 20.51 39.19
N ALA A 91 27.40 20.80 37.92
CA ALA A 91 27.19 22.13 37.32
C ALA A 91 25.84 22.29 36.59
N LEU A 92 25.03 21.23 36.45
CA LEU A 92 23.75 21.27 35.71
C LEU A 92 22.49 21.15 36.60
N MET A 93 22.66 20.99 37.91
CA MET A 93 21.55 20.82 38.88
C MET A 93 21.36 22.03 39.81
N ALA A 94 21.98 23.17 39.53
CA ALA A 94 21.88 24.39 40.34
C ALA A 94 20.94 25.47 39.76
N ALA A 95 20.12 25.12 38.76
CA ALA A 95 19.17 26.06 38.14
C ALA A 95 17.74 25.49 38.05
N SER A 96 17.19 25.03 39.18
CA SER A 96 15.73 24.85 39.36
C SER A 96 15.31 24.54 40.81
N ALA A 97 16.07 25.03 41.80
CA ALA A 97 15.72 24.89 43.22
C ALA A 97 15.62 26.27 43.89
N ALA A 98 14.69 27.10 43.42
CA ALA A 98 14.22 28.28 44.16
C ALA A 98 12.78 28.61 43.72
N GLY A 99 11.80 28.06 44.44
CA GLY A 99 10.41 28.51 44.33
C GLY A 99 9.35 27.39 44.42
N ALA A 100 9.21 26.74 45.57
CA ALA A 100 7.95 26.10 45.96
C ALA A 100 7.95 25.71 47.44
N GLY A 101 7.88 26.71 48.31
CA GLY A 101 7.35 26.55 49.66
C GLY A 101 5.95 27.15 49.70
N LEU A 102 4.92 26.30 49.60
CA LEU A 102 3.57 26.50 50.15
C LEU A 102 2.79 25.21 49.87
N ALA A 103 2.75 24.36 50.88
CA ALA A 103 1.88 23.19 50.92
C ALA A 103 0.42 23.67 51.00
N VAL A 104 -0.27 23.64 49.86
CA VAL A 104 -1.74 23.65 49.82
C VAL A 104 -2.16 22.23 49.52
N GLY A 105 -2.84 21.60 50.47
CA GLY A 105 -3.38 20.25 50.31
C GLY A 105 -4.29 20.18 49.10
N TRP A 106 -3.91 19.36 48.12
CA TRP A 106 -4.84 18.81 47.15
C TRP A 106 -5.08 17.35 47.50
N SER A 107 -6.30 17.12 47.97
CA SER A 107 -6.92 15.81 48.13
C SER A 107 -6.64 14.92 46.93
N ASN A 108 -6.51 13.61 47.18
CA ASN A 108 -6.77 12.53 46.23
C ASN A 108 -8.24 12.60 45.74
N GLY A 109 -8.57 13.63 44.97
CA GLY A 109 -9.78 13.72 44.18
C GLY A 109 -9.54 12.94 42.91
N GLY A 110 -10.34 11.89 42.69
CA GLY A 110 -10.24 11.01 41.54
C GLY A 110 -9.98 11.78 40.25
N ARG A 111 -8.85 11.48 39.62
CA ARG A 111 -8.61 11.84 38.22
C ARG A 111 -9.60 11.00 37.41
N LYS A 112 -10.85 11.47 37.30
CA LYS A 112 -11.72 11.10 36.19
C LYS A 112 -10.86 11.34 34.96
N ASP A 113 -10.57 10.29 34.20
CA ASP A 113 -10.10 10.42 32.83
C ASP A 113 -11.07 11.37 32.13
N ARG A 114 -10.74 12.66 32.10
CA ARG A 114 -11.42 13.59 31.22
C ARG A 114 -10.93 13.16 29.85
N GLU A 115 -11.72 12.34 29.17
CA GLU A 115 -11.54 12.03 27.75
C GLU A 115 -11.11 13.33 27.07
N ARG A 116 -9.94 13.33 26.44
CA ARG A 116 -9.43 14.53 25.80
C ARG A 116 -10.44 14.96 24.75
N GLU A 117 -10.60 16.26 24.52
CA GLU A 117 -11.66 16.78 23.65
C GLU A 117 -11.63 16.16 22.23
N TYR A 118 -10.48 15.70 21.74
CA TYR A 118 -10.37 14.98 20.47
C TYR A 118 -10.82 13.51 20.53
N SER A 119 -10.74 12.83 21.67
CA SER A 119 -11.19 11.44 21.85
C SER A 119 -12.60 11.30 22.41
N ASN A 120 -13.24 12.38 22.84
CA ASN A 120 -14.65 12.37 23.26
C ASN A 120 -15.55 11.99 22.07
N ALA A 121 -16.15 10.80 22.13
CA ALA A 121 -17.02 10.28 21.08
C ALA A 121 -18.32 11.10 20.93
N GLY A 122 -18.83 11.67 22.03
CA GLY A 122 -20.11 12.38 22.07
C GLY A 122 -20.12 13.75 21.37
N LYS A 123 -18.97 14.24 20.88
CA LYS A 123 -18.90 15.50 20.11
C LYS A 123 -19.22 15.31 18.63
N PHE A 124 -19.12 14.09 18.12
CA PHE A 124 -19.35 13.80 16.72
C PHE A 124 -20.83 13.43 16.54
N VAL A 125 -21.46 13.97 15.50
CA VAL A 125 -22.88 13.74 15.23
C VAL A 125 -23.01 12.72 14.11
N ARG A 126 -23.79 11.67 14.33
CA ARG A 126 -24.08 10.69 13.28
C ARG A 126 -24.75 11.36 12.08
N PRO A 127 -24.22 11.18 10.85
CA PRO A 127 -24.83 11.80 9.68
C PRO A 127 -26.19 11.16 9.35
N ALA A 128 -27.14 11.99 8.95
CA ALA A 128 -28.36 11.57 8.29
C ALA A 128 -28.14 11.67 6.78
N TYR A 129 -28.07 10.51 6.10
CA TYR A 129 -27.88 10.45 4.65
C TYR A 129 -29.19 10.58 3.87
N ALA A 130 -29.03 10.91 2.59
CA ALA A 130 -30.08 10.99 1.59
C ALA A 130 -31.11 9.85 1.69
N THR A 131 -32.41 10.18 1.61
CA THR A 131 -33.46 9.20 1.33
C THR A 131 -33.39 8.74 -0.14
N LEU A 132 -34.10 7.67 -0.51
CA LEU A 132 -34.14 7.23 -1.92
C LEU A 132 -34.59 8.35 -2.88
N SER A 133 -35.57 9.17 -2.47
CA SER A 133 -36.04 10.31 -3.27
C SER A 133 -34.96 11.39 -3.44
N ASP A 134 -34.16 11.63 -2.39
CA ASP A 134 -33.03 12.55 -2.45
C ASP A 134 -31.93 12.00 -3.36
N MET A 135 -31.67 10.68 -3.33
CA MET A 135 -30.71 10.03 -4.22
C MET A 135 -31.11 10.17 -5.68
N GLU A 136 -32.38 9.92 -6.02
CA GLU A 136 -32.89 10.10 -7.38
C GLU A 136 -32.74 11.56 -7.86
N SER A 137 -33.06 12.52 -6.98
CA SER A 137 -32.90 13.95 -7.26
C SER A 137 -31.43 14.33 -7.48
N ALA A 138 -30.53 13.82 -6.64
CA ALA A 138 -29.09 14.03 -6.74
C ALA A 138 -28.52 13.45 -8.04
N ILE A 139 -28.91 12.23 -8.42
CA ILE A 139 -28.46 11.58 -9.67
C ILE A 139 -28.92 12.38 -10.89
N ASN A 140 -30.16 12.86 -10.89
CA ASN A 140 -30.68 13.70 -11.98
C ASN A 140 -29.93 15.04 -12.07
N GLU A 141 -29.65 15.68 -10.93
CA GLU A 141 -28.88 16.93 -10.88
C GLU A 141 -27.42 16.72 -11.31
N ILE A 142 -26.80 15.59 -10.92
CA ILE A 142 -25.45 15.21 -11.37
C ILE A 142 -25.43 15.08 -12.89
N ARG A 143 -26.36 14.30 -13.46
CA ARG A 143 -26.46 14.13 -14.92
C ARG A 143 -26.59 15.46 -15.62
N GLN A 144 -27.48 16.34 -15.16
CA GLN A 144 -27.63 17.67 -15.77
C GLN A 144 -26.34 18.49 -15.67
N ALA A 145 -25.64 18.44 -14.52
CA ALA A 145 -24.41 19.19 -14.29
C ALA A 145 -23.20 18.67 -15.09
N THR A 146 -23.22 17.39 -15.47
CA THR A 146 -22.21 16.71 -16.31
C THR A 146 -22.62 16.58 -17.78
N GLY A 147 -23.69 17.27 -18.23
CA GLY A 147 -24.09 17.28 -19.65
C GLY A 147 -24.90 16.05 -20.11
N ASN A 148 -25.53 15.34 -19.18
CA ASN A 148 -26.19 14.04 -19.33
C ASN A 148 -25.27 12.92 -19.79
N GLU A 149 -23.97 13.11 -19.60
CA GLU A 149 -22.98 12.06 -19.76
C GLU A 149 -22.83 11.35 -18.41
N ASP A 150 -22.88 10.02 -18.43
CA ASP A 150 -22.57 9.17 -17.26
C ASP A 150 -21.04 8.99 -17.10
N THR A 151 -20.24 9.92 -17.63
CA THR A 151 -18.77 9.88 -17.64
C THR A 151 -18.16 11.13 -17.02
N ILE A 152 -16.98 11.00 -16.41
CA ILE A 152 -16.20 12.11 -15.84
C ILE A 152 -14.77 12.11 -16.37
N SER A 153 -14.28 13.28 -16.78
CA SER A 153 -12.94 13.43 -17.37
C SER A 153 -12.14 14.61 -16.80
N THR A 154 -12.78 15.48 -16.00
CA THR A 154 -12.17 16.72 -15.49
C THR A 154 -12.38 16.95 -14.00
N ASP A 155 -11.47 17.71 -13.37
CA ASP A 155 -11.59 18.18 -11.99
C ASP A 155 -12.90 18.95 -11.73
N SER A 156 -13.38 19.67 -12.73
CA SER A 156 -14.61 20.47 -12.66
C SER A 156 -15.85 19.60 -12.52
N GLU A 157 -15.94 18.50 -13.26
CA GLU A 157 -17.05 17.54 -13.14
C GLU A 157 -17.04 16.85 -11.78
N VAL A 158 -15.87 16.42 -11.32
CA VAL A 158 -15.71 15.81 -9.99
C VAL A 158 -16.11 16.81 -8.88
N SER A 159 -15.73 18.09 -9.02
CA SER A 159 -16.13 19.18 -8.12
C SER A 159 -17.65 19.39 -8.08
N LYS A 160 -18.32 19.38 -9.25
CA LYS A 160 -19.79 19.49 -9.32
C LYS A 160 -20.46 18.30 -8.64
N ILE A 161 -19.99 17.08 -8.89
CA ILE A 161 -20.52 15.86 -8.26
C ILE A 161 -20.40 15.95 -6.73
N ALA A 162 -19.23 16.32 -6.21
CA ALA A 162 -19.02 16.47 -4.78
C ALA A 162 -19.94 17.52 -4.16
N ARG A 163 -20.13 18.69 -4.80
CA ARG A 163 -21.09 19.72 -4.35
C ARG A 163 -22.51 19.19 -4.25
N ILE A 164 -22.98 18.50 -5.29
CA ILE A 164 -24.33 17.95 -5.34
C ILE A 164 -24.48 16.87 -4.27
N CYS A 165 -23.52 15.95 -4.15
CA CYS A 165 -23.55 14.93 -3.11
C CYS A 165 -23.55 15.54 -1.69
N SER A 166 -22.80 16.61 -1.46
CA SER A 166 -22.81 17.36 -0.20
C SER A 166 -24.18 17.99 0.10
N LYS A 167 -24.79 18.62 -0.91
CA LYS A 167 -26.14 19.21 -0.82
C LYS A 167 -27.18 18.18 -0.36
N TYR A 168 -27.14 16.97 -0.90
CA TYR A 168 -28.09 15.90 -0.57
C TYR A 168 -27.62 14.98 0.57
N ARG A 169 -26.40 15.16 1.09
CA ARG A 169 -25.76 14.23 2.04
C ARG A 169 -25.70 12.80 1.49
N LEU A 170 -25.33 12.68 0.23
CA LEU A 170 -25.20 11.43 -0.50
C LEU A 170 -23.78 10.88 -0.36
N PRO A 171 -23.57 9.65 0.14
CA PRO A 171 -22.25 9.04 0.18
C PRO A 171 -21.57 8.96 -1.20
N ILE A 172 -20.26 9.17 -1.23
CA ILE A 172 -19.39 9.13 -2.39
C ILE A 172 -18.35 8.03 -2.19
N ILE A 173 -18.25 7.10 -3.13
CA ILE A 173 -17.28 6.01 -3.11
C ILE A 173 -16.31 6.21 -4.29
N PRO A 174 -15.05 6.60 -4.06
CA PRO A 174 -14.08 6.71 -5.14
C PRO A 174 -13.72 5.33 -5.68
N PHE A 175 -13.61 5.22 -7.01
CA PHE A 175 -13.22 4.00 -7.69
C PHE A 175 -12.19 4.31 -8.79
N SER A 176 -11.17 3.45 -8.90
CA SER A 176 -10.12 3.57 -9.92
C SER A 176 -9.76 2.18 -10.46
N GLY A 177 -8.73 1.51 -9.95
CA GLY A 177 -8.32 0.18 -10.42
C GLY A 177 -9.16 -0.99 -9.89
N GLY A 178 -9.95 -0.78 -8.84
CA GLY A 178 -10.80 -1.83 -8.24
C GLY A 178 -10.04 -3.04 -7.67
N SER A 179 -8.74 -2.92 -7.40
CA SER A 179 -7.86 -4.03 -7.02
C SER A 179 -7.50 -4.11 -5.53
N SER A 180 -8.00 -3.18 -4.70
CA SER A 180 -7.74 -3.15 -3.26
C SER A 180 -8.44 -4.27 -2.50
N LEU A 181 -7.87 -4.71 -1.37
CA LEU A 181 -8.28 -5.96 -0.69
C LEU A 181 -9.13 -5.77 0.58
N GLU A 182 -9.22 -4.55 1.13
CA GLU A 182 -9.84 -4.32 2.46
C GLU A 182 -11.28 -3.80 2.36
N GLY A 183 -11.94 -3.98 1.21
CA GLY A 183 -13.29 -3.47 0.95
C GLY A 183 -13.34 -1.94 0.76
N ASN A 184 -12.23 -1.33 0.31
CA ASN A 184 -12.10 0.12 0.20
C ASN A 184 -13.16 0.75 -0.72
N PHE A 185 -13.56 0.04 -1.79
CA PHE A 185 -14.59 0.47 -2.74
C PHE A 185 -15.99 -0.10 -2.45
N SER A 186 -16.19 -0.86 -1.37
CA SER A 186 -17.52 -1.36 -1.00
C SER A 186 -18.42 -0.20 -0.53
N ALA A 187 -19.73 -0.25 -0.79
CA ALA A 187 -20.67 0.81 -0.45
C ALA A 187 -21.69 0.40 0.64
N PRO A 188 -21.25 0.18 1.91
CA PRO A 188 -22.13 -0.32 2.98
C PRO A 188 -23.28 0.63 3.34
N TYR A 189 -23.19 1.91 2.94
CA TYR A 189 -24.20 2.94 3.18
C TYR A 189 -24.89 3.40 1.88
N GLY A 190 -24.75 2.65 0.77
CA GLY A 190 -25.21 3.08 -0.54
C GLY A 190 -24.45 4.31 -1.05
N GLY A 191 -25.10 5.11 -1.91
CA GLY A 191 -24.53 6.33 -2.48
C GLY A 191 -24.10 6.18 -3.94
N VAL A 192 -23.17 7.03 -4.37
CA VAL A 192 -22.64 7.05 -5.75
C VAL A 192 -21.20 6.59 -5.78
N SER A 193 -20.86 5.75 -6.76
CA SER A 193 -19.48 5.43 -7.09
C SER A 193 -18.96 6.45 -8.10
N VAL A 194 -17.87 7.14 -7.76
CA VAL A 194 -17.17 8.05 -8.68
C VAL A 194 -16.02 7.26 -9.29
N ASP A 195 -16.27 6.71 -10.48
CA ASP A 195 -15.30 5.95 -11.25
C ASP A 195 -14.47 6.88 -12.13
N PHE A 196 -13.16 6.91 -11.88
CA PHE A 196 -12.21 7.71 -12.64
C PHE A 196 -11.85 7.11 -14.00
N ALA A 197 -12.54 6.08 -14.51
CA ALA A 197 -12.17 5.33 -15.72
C ALA A 197 -11.75 6.21 -16.92
N TYR A 198 -12.36 7.38 -17.10
CA TYR A 198 -12.08 8.32 -18.20
C TYR A 198 -11.15 9.49 -17.82
N MET A 199 -10.54 9.43 -16.63
CA MET A 199 -9.44 10.30 -16.19
C MET A 199 -8.14 9.48 -16.22
N ASP A 200 -7.70 9.08 -17.40
CA ASP A 200 -6.61 8.13 -17.66
C ASP A 200 -5.46 8.74 -18.49
N GLN A 201 -5.34 10.07 -18.52
CA GLN A 201 -4.36 10.77 -19.34
C GLN A 201 -3.06 11.11 -18.59
N ILE A 202 -1.94 11.06 -19.32
CA ILE A 202 -0.70 11.74 -18.94
C ILE A 202 -0.82 13.20 -19.39
N LEU A 203 -0.89 14.12 -18.43
CA LEU A 203 -1.13 15.54 -18.70
C LEU A 203 0.16 16.28 -19.07
N GLN A 204 1.27 16.00 -18.37
CA GLN A 204 2.57 16.66 -18.59
C GLN A 204 3.70 15.70 -18.26
N PHE A 205 4.78 15.73 -19.04
CA PHE A 205 6.01 14.99 -18.77
C PHE A 205 7.19 15.95 -18.78
N HIS A 206 7.89 16.06 -17.65
CA HIS A 206 9.03 16.95 -17.46
C HIS A 206 10.29 16.10 -17.34
N GLU A 207 10.85 15.70 -18.49
CA GLU A 207 11.99 14.78 -18.56
C GLU A 207 13.21 15.30 -17.79
N GLU A 208 13.59 16.56 -18.01
CA GLU A 208 14.75 17.19 -17.35
C GLU A 208 14.59 17.31 -15.83
N ASP A 209 13.35 17.47 -15.35
CA ASP A 209 13.02 17.55 -13.92
C ASP A 209 12.73 16.17 -13.31
N MET A 210 12.67 15.13 -14.15
CA MET A 210 12.31 13.76 -13.84
C MET A 210 10.99 13.67 -13.04
N ASP A 211 9.95 14.33 -13.54
CA ASP A 211 8.59 14.24 -12.98
C ASP A 211 7.51 14.20 -14.06
N ILE A 212 6.33 13.72 -13.67
CA ILE A 212 5.19 13.49 -14.56
C ILE A 212 3.89 13.85 -13.86
N VAL A 213 2.95 14.44 -14.60
CA VAL A 213 1.61 14.80 -14.13
C VAL A 213 0.62 13.87 -14.81
N VAL A 214 -0.16 13.13 -14.03
CA VAL A 214 -1.08 12.09 -14.51
C VAL A 214 -2.44 12.21 -13.85
N GLN A 215 -3.46 11.72 -14.54
CA GLN A 215 -4.79 11.52 -13.99
C GLN A 215 -4.90 10.17 -13.24
N PRO A 216 -5.92 9.96 -12.40
CA PRO A 216 -5.95 8.87 -11.42
C PRO A 216 -6.06 7.47 -12.03
N SER A 217 -6.61 7.35 -13.24
CA SER A 217 -6.82 6.04 -13.88
C SER A 217 -5.71 5.60 -14.82
N VAL A 218 -4.60 6.33 -14.87
CA VAL A 218 -3.39 5.85 -15.55
C VAL A 218 -2.93 4.54 -14.90
N SER A 219 -2.70 3.51 -15.72
CA SER A 219 -2.06 2.27 -15.28
C SER A 219 -0.56 2.52 -15.05
N TRP A 220 -0.01 2.01 -13.95
CA TRP A 220 1.41 2.16 -13.67
C TRP A 220 2.29 1.40 -14.68
N MET A 221 1.76 0.29 -15.24
CA MET A 221 2.45 -0.48 -16.27
C MET A 221 2.50 0.28 -17.59
N GLU A 222 1.35 0.79 -18.04
CA GLU A 222 1.25 1.57 -19.28
C GLU A 222 2.08 2.86 -19.18
N LEU A 223 2.11 3.50 -17.99
CA LEU A 223 2.99 4.63 -17.71
C LEU A 223 4.46 4.29 -17.97
N ASN A 224 4.94 3.15 -17.47
CA ASN A 224 6.31 2.71 -17.68
C ASN A 224 6.60 2.30 -19.12
N GLU A 225 5.64 1.66 -19.80
CA GLU A 225 5.74 1.36 -21.24
C GLU A 225 5.86 2.63 -22.08
N GLU A 226 5.08 3.65 -21.75
CA GLU A 226 5.12 4.95 -22.41
C GLU A 226 6.44 5.70 -22.15
N LEU A 227 6.95 5.69 -20.92
CA LEU A 227 8.26 6.26 -20.58
C LEU A 227 9.41 5.56 -21.32
N ALA A 228 9.32 4.23 -21.47
CA ALA A 228 10.27 3.44 -22.23
C ALA A 228 10.19 3.73 -23.74
N ARG A 229 8.97 3.85 -24.31
CA ARG A 229 8.74 4.21 -25.70
C ARG A 229 9.32 5.58 -26.06
N ARG A 230 9.31 6.51 -25.10
CA ARG A 230 9.93 7.83 -25.22
C ARG A 230 11.46 7.82 -25.14
N GLN A 231 12.07 6.69 -24.76
CA GLN A 231 13.52 6.54 -24.58
C GLN A 231 14.10 7.52 -23.54
N SER A 232 13.30 7.93 -22.56
CA SER A 232 13.68 8.95 -21.56
C SER A 232 14.80 8.51 -20.60
N GLY A 233 15.08 7.21 -20.51
CA GLY A 233 15.94 6.66 -19.47
C GLY A 233 15.33 6.76 -18.06
N LEU A 234 14.04 7.07 -17.95
CA LEU A 234 13.30 7.21 -16.69
C LEU A 234 12.21 6.14 -16.55
N PHE A 235 11.82 5.85 -15.31
CA PHE A 235 10.70 4.96 -14.98
C PHE A 235 10.05 5.34 -13.64
N PHE A 236 8.81 4.94 -13.44
CA PHE A 236 8.10 5.01 -12.17
C PHE A 236 8.29 3.68 -11.41
N PRO A 237 8.91 3.68 -10.21
CA PRO A 237 9.43 2.44 -9.63
C PRO A 237 8.46 1.67 -8.71
N VAL A 238 7.35 2.28 -8.29
CA VAL A 238 6.36 1.61 -7.44
C VAL A 238 5.60 0.59 -8.28
N ASP A 239 5.69 -0.69 -7.90
CA ASP A 239 5.27 -1.83 -8.73
C ASP A 239 4.31 -2.78 -7.99
N PRO A 240 3.08 -2.34 -7.65
CA PRO A 240 2.06 -3.18 -7.05
C PRO A 240 1.51 -4.18 -8.09
N GLY A 241 0.42 -4.87 -7.72
CA GLY A 241 -0.31 -5.76 -8.64
C GLY A 241 -0.62 -5.10 -10.01
N PRO A 242 -0.60 -5.87 -11.13
CA PRO A 242 -0.75 -5.33 -12.49
C PRO A 242 -2.00 -4.48 -12.75
N SER A 243 -3.11 -4.76 -12.05
CA SER A 243 -4.39 -4.05 -12.23
C SER A 243 -4.48 -2.71 -11.49
N ALA A 244 -3.46 -2.34 -10.70
CA ALA A 244 -3.47 -1.09 -9.96
C ALA A 244 -3.35 0.13 -10.89
N LYS A 245 -4.06 1.19 -10.52
CA LYS A 245 -4.03 2.51 -11.17
C LYS A 245 -3.55 3.56 -10.19
N ILE A 246 -2.90 4.62 -10.68
CA ILE A 246 -2.19 5.62 -9.85
C ILE A 246 -3.05 6.22 -8.72
N GLY A 247 -4.34 6.48 -8.97
CA GLY A 247 -5.26 7.02 -7.97
C GLY A 247 -5.50 6.05 -6.81
N GLY A 248 -5.70 4.76 -7.11
CA GLY A 248 -5.80 3.71 -6.10
C GLY A 248 -4.50 3.55 -5.31
N MET A 249 -3.35 3.61 -6.01
CA MET A 249 -2.02 3.57 -5.39
C MET A 249 -1.83 4.71 -4.37
N VAL A 250 -2.25 5.94 -4.72
CA VAL A 250 -2.28 7.08 -3.79
C VAL A 250 -3.23 6.79 -2.63
N GLY A 251 -4.44 6.32 -2.93
CA GLY A 251 -5.48 6.03 -1.94
C GLY A 251 -5.02 5.07 -0.84
N THR A 252 -4.28 4.01 -1.19
CA THR A 252 -3.84 3.00 -0.22
C THR A 252 -2.40 3.15 0.27
N ASN A 253 -1.66 4.18 -0.19
CA ASN A 253 -0.22 4.26 -0.01
C ASN A 253 0.48 2.94 -0.43
N CYS A 254 0.14 2.42 -1.61
CA CYS A 254 0.55 1.07 -1.99
C CYS A 254 2.08 0.89 -1.97
N SER A 255 2.48 -0.36 -1.76
CA SER A 255 3.85 -0.83 -1.85
C SER A 255 4.06 -1.64 -3.14
N GLY A 256 5.07 -2.49 -3.19
CA GLY A 256 5.42 -3.39 -4.28
C GLY A 256 6.77 -4.07 -4.03
N THR A 257 7.21 -4.91 -4.97
CA THR A 257 8.48 -5.66 -4.79
C THR A 257 9.71 -4.75 -4.75
N ASN A 258 9.61 -3.56 -5.33
CA ASN A 258 10.71 -2.59 -5.38
C ASN A 258 10.72 -1.62 -4.18
N ALA A 259 9.77 -1.71 -3.23
CA ALA A 259 9.65 -0.76 -2.12
C ALA A 259 10.90 -0.72 -1.23
N VAL A 260 11.56 -1.86 -1.01
CA VAL A 260 12.86 -1.95 -0.32
C VAL A 260 13.93 -1.00 -0.85
N ARG A 261 13.89 -0.69 -2.15
CA ARG A 261 14.83 0.23 -2.78
C ARG A 261 14.30 1.65 -2.89
N TYR A 262 13.02 1.79 -3.20
CA TYR A 262 12.45 3.06 -3.66
C TYR A 262 11.42 3.68 -2.70
N GLY A 263 11.00 2.99 -1.66
CA GLY A 263 9.90 3.38 -0.78
C GLY A 263 8.52 3.13 -1.41
N THR A 264 7.48 3.58 -0.71
CA THR A 264 6.07 3.34 -1.08
C THR A 264 5.49 4.55 -1.80
N MET A 265 4.22 4.51 -2.20
CA MET A 265 3.58 5.58 -2.98
C MET A 265 3.75 6.99 -2.38
N LYS A 266 3.67 7.14 -1.05
CA LYS A 266 3.89 8.43 -0.36
C LYS A 266 5.23 9.08 -0.70
N ASP A 267 6.25 8.26 -0.93
CA ASP A 267 7.59 8.76 -1.21
C ASP A 267 7.67 9.32 -2.62
N TRP A 268 6.79 8.90 -3.54
CA TRP A 268 6.82 9.26 -4.96
C TRP A 268 5.88 10.41 -5.36
N VAL A 269 4.95 10.79 -4.50
CA VAL A 269 4.03 11.91 -4.74
C VAL A 269 4.71 13.25 -4.48
N ILE A 270 4.86 14.06 -5.55
CA ILE A 270 5.24 15.47 -5.44
C ILE A 270 4.05 16.28 -4.98
N ASN A 271 2.91 16.25 -5.65
CA ASN A 271 1.71 16.97 -5.19
C ASN A 271 0.45 16.32 -5.75
N LEU A 272 -0.69 16.67 -5.17
CA LEU A 272 -2.01 16.19 -5.56
C LEU A 272 -2.94 17.39 -5.80
N THR A 273 -3.79 17.29 -6.80
CA THR A 273 -5.04 18.04 -6.86
C THR A 273 -6.14 17.16 -6.29
N VAL A 274 -6.90 17.70 -5.33
CA VAL A 274 -7.92 16.97 -4.58
C VAL A 274 -9.21 17.77 -4.56
N VAL A 275 -10.34 17.10 -4.83
CA VAL A 275 -11.69 17.61 -4.64
C VAL A 275 -12.20 17.16 -3.27
N LEU A 276 -12.49 18.12 -2.39
CA LEU A 276 -13.02 17.87 -1.05
C LEU A 276 -14.52 17.57 -1.08
N SER A 277 -15.11 17.22 0.07
CA SER A 277 -16.53 16.83 0.15
C SER A 277 -17.50 17.92 -0.25
N ASP A 278 -17.15 19.20 -0.05
CA ASP A 278 -17.92 20.35 -0.50
C ASP A 278 -17.66 20.73 -1.97
N GLY A 279 -16.82 19.96 -2.65
CA GLY A 279 -16.35 20.21 -4.02
C GLY A 279 -15.33 21.32 -4.15
N THR A 280 -14.75 21.82 -3.06
CA THR A 280 -13.56 22.69 -3.12
C THR A 280 -12.40 21.93 -3.76
N VAL A 281 -11.74 22.54 -4.74
CA VAL A 281 -10.54 21.98 -5.38
C VAL A 281 -9.31 22.59 -4.75
N ILE A 282 -8.44 21.75 -4.19
CA ILE A 282 -7.17 22.18 -3.58
C ILE A 282 -5.98 21.54 -4.30
N LYS A 283 -4.83 22.19 -4.21
CA LYS A 283 -3.53 21.61 -4.58
C LYS A 283 -2.65 21.52 -3.35
N THR A 284 -2.17 20.33 -3.00
CA THR A 284 -1.51 20.07 -1.72
C THR A 284 -0.20 20.83 -1.53
N LYS A 285 0.56 21.03 -2.62
CA LYS A 285 1.71 21.95 -2.70
C LYS A 285 2.09 22.24 -4.16
N ARG A 286 3.04 23.16 -4.35
CA ARG A 286 3.67 23.45 -5.65
C ARG A 286 4.62 22.31 -6.08
N ARG A 287 5.09 22.34 -7.34
CA ARG A 287 5.91 21.30 -7.98
C ARG A 287 7.33 21.04 -7.38
N PRO A 288 8.02 21.99 -6.69
CA PRO A 288 9.35 21.68 -6.17
C PRO A 288 9.37 20.48 -5.23
N ARG A 289 10.37 19.60 -5.39
CA ARG A 289 10.53 18.38 -4.56
C ARG A 289 10.66 18.68 -3.07
N LYS A 290 11.23 19.83 -2.72
CA LYS A 290 11.40 20.31 -1.34
C LYS A 290 10.53 21.53 -1.09
N THR A 291 9.86 21.54 0.05
CA THR A 291 9.13 22.70 0.56
C THR A 291 8.97 22.57 2.07
N SER A 292 8.91 23.70 2.76
CA SER A 292 8.50 23.81 4.17
C SER A 292 7.37 24.84 4.33
N ALA A 293 6.67 25.14 3.24
CA ALA A 293 5.56 26.09 3.23
C ALA A 293 4.28 25.41 3.75
N GLY A 294 4.01 25.57 5.05
CA GLY A 294 2.81 25.04 5.71
C GLY A 294 2.87 23.54 6.01
N TYR A 295 1.71 22.94 6.27
CA TYR A 295 1.58 21.53 6.61
C TYR A 295 1.76 20.62 5.38
N ASN A 296 2.28 19.41 5.60
CA ASN A 296 2.44 18.42 4.53
C ASN A 296 1.10 17.73 4.21
N LEU A 297 0.27 18.37 3.38
CA LEU A 297 -1.03 17.82 3.00
C LEU A 297 -0.92 16.54 2.14
N ASN A 298 0.20 16.27 1.45
CA ASN A 298 0.36 14.98 0.73
C ASN A 298 0.16 13.80 1.68
N SER A 299 0.79 13.85 2.86
CA SER A 299 0.71 12.79 3.86
C SER A 299 -0.66 12.66 4.50
N LEU A 300 -1.56 13.61 4.28
CA LEU A 300 -2.95 13.51 4.72
C LEU A 300 -3.79 12.70 3.72
N PHE A 301 -3.58 12.90 2.42
CA PHE A 301 -4.39 12.26 1.38
C PHE A 301 -3.83 10.92 0.89
N VAL A 302 -2.51 10.76 0.87
CA VAL A 302 -1.89 9.46 0.53
C VAL A 302 -2.15 8.48 1.67
N GLY A 303 -2.77 7.34 1.37
CA GLY A 303 -3.22 6.38 2.38
C GLY A 303 -4.55 6.73 3.06
N SER A 304 -5.25 7.79 2.61
CA SER A 304 -6.55 8.16 3.18
C SER A 304 -7.71 7.27 2.72
N GLU A 305 -7.46 6.35 1.79
CA GLU A 305 -8.44 5.42 1.21
C GLU A 305 -9.68 6.14 0.63
N GLY A 306 -9.48 7.36 0.15
CA GLY A 306 -10.55 8.20 -0.38
C GLY A 306 -11.52 8.69 0.69
N THR A 307 -11.19 8.59 1.98
CA THR A 307 -12.05 9.08 3.08
C THR A 307 -11.94 10.59 3.30
N LEU A 308 -10.93 11.25 2.73
CA LEU A 308 -10.72 12.70 2.94
C LEU A 308 -10.95 13.56 1.70
N GLY A 309 -11.06 12.94 0.53
CA GLY A 309 -11.29 13.62 -0.74
C GLY A 309 -11.03 12.74 -1.95
N LEU A 310 -11.35 13.29 -3.12
CA LEU A 310 -11.20 12.66 -4.42
C LEU A 310 -9.93 13.21 -5.10
N VAL A 311 -8.92 12.37 -5.29
CA VAL A 311 -7.67 12.76 -5.96
C VAL A 311 -7.88 12.75 -7.47
N THR A 312 -7.69 13.87 -8.15
CA THR A 312 -8.00 14.03 -9.59
C THR A 312 -6.79 14.32 -10.49
N GLU A 313 -5.68 14.80 -9.91
CA GLU A 313 -4.39 14.97 -10.60
C GLU A 313 -3.26 14.60 -9.64
N ILE A 314 -2.26 13.87 -10.13
CA ILE A 314 -1.11 13.41 -9.36
C ILE A 314 0.16 13.83 -10.08
N THR A 315 1.03 14.58 -9.39
CA THR A 315 2.41 14.79 -9.86
C THR A 315 3.33 13.79 -9.17
N LEU A 316 4.02 12.95 -9.95
CA LEU A 316 4.93 11.90 -9.49
C LEU A 316 6.37 12.21 -9.83
N LYS A 317 7.30 11.82 -8.95
CA LYS A 317 8.72 11.71 -9.31
C LYS A 317 8.94 10.52 -10.26
N LEU A 318 10.04 10.55 -11.00
CA LEU A 318 10.55 9.42 -11.77
C LEU A 318 11.97 9.06 -11.31
N ALA A 319 12.34 7.79 -11.46
CA ALA A 319 13.65 7.23 -11.20
C ALA A 319 14.42 7.03 -12.52
N VAL A 320 15.75 7.01 -12.44
CA VAL A 320 16.60 6.64 -13.59
C VAL A 320 16.62 5.13 -13.74
N VAL A 321 16.44 4.63 -14.97
CA VAL A 321 16.59 3.21 -15.29
C VAL A 321 18.03 2.77 -14.99
N PRO A 322 18.25 1.80 -14.07
CA PRO A 322 19.57 1.27 -13.76
C PRO A 322 20.30 0.71 -14.99
N GLN A 323 21.64 0.82 -14.99
CA GLN A 323 22.50 0.30 -16.05
C GLN A 323 22.45 -1.24 -16.14
N GLU A 324 22.40 -1.90 -14.99
CA GLU A 324 22.45 -3.35 -14.86
C GLU A 324 21.33 -3.83 -13.94
N PHE A 325 20.72 -4.96 -14.30
CA PHE A 325 19.78 -5.71 -13.47
C PHE A 325 20.24 -7.17 -13.40
N SER A 326 20.16 -7.77 -12.22
CA SER A 326 20.41 -9.20 -12.04
C SER A 326 19.36 -9.80 -11.10
N VAL A 327 18.95 -11.04 -11.38
CA VAL A 327 18.02 -11.81 -10.54
C VAL A 327 18.76 -13.00 -9.98
N ALA A 328 18.57 -13.27 -8.69
CA ALA A 328 19.12 -14.44 -8.05
C ALA A 328 18.08 -15.12 -7.15
N VAL A 329 18.19 -16.44 -7.03
CA VAL A 329 17.33 -17.25 -6.16
C VAL A 329 18.21 -18.14 -5.29
N VAL A 330 17.85 -18.28 -4.01
CA VAL A 330 18.55 -19.16 -3.07
C VAL A 330 17.55 -19.89 -2.19
N THR A 331 17.78 -21.18 -1.99
CA THR A 331 16.95 -22.06 -1.16
C THR A 331 17.55 -22.22 0.23
N PHE A 332 16.69 -22.43 1.22
CA PHE A 332 17.04 -22.59 2.62
C PHE A 332 16.39 -23.85 3.20
N PRO A 333 16.99 -24.46 4.24
CA PRO A 333 16.42 -25.64 4.88
C PRO A 333 15.20 -25.34 5.76
N SER A 334 15.00 -24.09 6.19
CA SER A 334 13.80 -23.66 6.93
C SER A 334 13.41 -22.22 6.58
N ILE A 335 12.15 -21.86 6.84
CA ILE A 335 11.66 -20.49 6.63
C ILE A 335 12.33 -19.50 7.59
N ARG A 336 12.69 -19.96 8.80
CA ARG A 336 13.43 -19.17 9.80
C ARG A 336 14.81 -18.79 9.30
N ASP A 337 15.54 -19.75 8.71
CA ASP A 337 16.86 -19.51 8.11
C ASP A 337 16.78 -18.47 6.98
N ALA A 338 15.78 -18.57 6.10
CA ALA A 338 15.54 -17.60 5.03
C ALA A 338 15.22 -16.19 5.57
N ALA A 339 14.29 -16.08 6.52
CA ALA A 339 13.91 -14.81 7.12
C ALA A 339 15.08 -14.15 7.90
N ALA A 340 15.90 -14.95 8.59
CA ALA A 340 17.09 -14.47 9.30
C ALA A 340 18.18 -13.97 8.35
N ALA A 341 18.35 -14.64 7.20
CA ALA A 341 19.22 -14.18 6.12
C ALA A 341 18.77 -12.83 5.57
N ALA A 342 17.47 -12.69 5.24
CA ALA A 342 16.89 -11.45 4.76
C ALA A 342 17.11 -10.28 5.74
N ALA A 343 16.81 -10.47 7.03
CA ALA A 343 17.06 -9.48 8.07
C ALA A 343 18.56 -9.10 8.18
N SER A 344 19.46 -10.06 7.97
CA SER A 344 20.90 -9.82 8.01
C SER A 344 21.41 -9.05 6.78
N VAL A 345 20.84 -9.30 5.60
CA VAL A 345 21.10 -8.51 4.37
C VAL A 345 20.74 -7.03 4.61
N MET A 346 19.56 -6.77 5.17
CA MET A 346 19.12 -5.38 5.46
C MET A 346 20.00 -4.71 6.51
N ARG A 347 20.35 -5.41 7.61
CA ARG A 347 21.24 -4.87 8.65
C ARG A 347 22.67 -4.62 8.18
N ALA A 348 23.13 -5.36 7.17
CA ALA A 348 24.41 -5.13 6.53
C ALA A 348 24.40 -3.93 5.56
N GLY A 349 23.24 -3.30 5.33
CA GLY A 349 23.09 -2.13 4.45
C GLY A 349 23.21 -2.46 2.97
N VAL A 350 23.11 -3.74 2.59
CA VAL A 350 23.25 -4.17 1.20
C VAL A 350 22.08 -3.64 0.37
N GLN A 351 22.39 -2.98 -0.74
CA GLN A 351 21.38 -2.39 -1.61
C GLN A 351 20.82 -3.45 -2.56
N VAL A 352 19.59 -3.87 -2.31
CA VAL A 352 18.81 -4.75 -3.19
C VAL A 352 17.72 -3.94 -3.87
N ALA A 353 17.35 -4.31 -5.10
CA ALA A 353 16.23 -3.72 -5.82
C ALA A 353 14.89 -4.34 -5.39
N ALA A 354 14.91 -5.63 -5.05
CA ALA A 354 13.81 -6.38 -4.45
C ALA A 354 14.38 -7.53 -3.63
N MET A 355 13.69 -7.90 -2.55
CA MET A 355 14.00 -9.09 -1.76
C MET A 355 12.69 -9.70 -1.27
N GLU A 356 12.37 -10.87 -1.81
CA GLU A 356 11.09 -11.54 -1.61
C GLU A 356 11.32 -12.93 -1.01
N ILE A 357 10.36 -13.42 -0.22
CA ILE A 357 10.37 -14.75 0.37
C ILE A 357 9.17 -15.56 -0.11
N MET A 358 9.33 -16.86 -0.27
CA MET A 358 8.25 -17.84 -0.42
C MET A 358 8.60 -19.08 0.39
N ASP A 359 7.63 -19.66 1.10
CA ASP A 359 7.82 -20.93 1.79
C ASP A 359 7.70 -22.13 0.84
N GLU A 360 8.00 -23.32 1.35
CA GLU A 360 7.94 -24.55 0.56
C GLU A 360 6.53 -24.86 0.04
N VAL A 361 5.49 -24.48 0.79
CA VAL A 361 4.09 -24.66 0.35
C VAL A 361 3.83 -23.76 -0.85
N GLN A 362 4.23 -22.49 -0.81
CA GLN A 362 4.06 -21.59 -1.95
C GLN A 362 4.87 -22.08 -3.17
N MET A 363 6.09 -22.58 -2.98
CA MET A 363 6.88 -23.15 -4.08
C MET A 363 6.21 -24.39 -4.70
N ARG A 364 5.59 -25.24 -3.87
CA ARG A 364 4.76 -26.37 -4.34
C ARG A 364 3.52 -25.90 -5.10
N VAL A 365 2.84 -24.87 -4.62
CA VAL A 365 1.68 -24.25 -5.29
C VAL A 365 2.05 -23.77 -6.69
N VAL A 366 3.21 -23.12 -6.87
CA VAL A 366 3.72 -22.69 -8.18
C VAL A 366 3.98 -23.89 -9.10
N ASN A 367 4.55 -24.98 -8.59
CA ASN A 367 4.77 -26.21 -9.37
C ASN A 367 3.42 -26.84 -9.80
N LEU A 368 2.45 -26.92 -8.88
CA LEU A 368 1.15 -27.55 -9.13
C LEU A 368 0.29 -26.76 -10.14
N SER A 369 0.36 -25.42 -10.10
CA SER A 369 -0.37 -24.59 -11.06
C SER A 369 0.17 -24.68 -12.48
N GLY A 370 1.41 -25.13 -12.66
CA GLY A 370 2.10 -25.16 -13.95
C GLY A 370 2.47 -23.78 -14.50
N SER A 371 2.30 -22.71 -13.70
CA SER A 371 2.50 -21.31 -14.11
C SER A 371 3.91 -21.00 -14.61
N THR A 372 4.92 -21.77 -14.15
CA THR A 372 6.33 -21.60 -14.56
C THR A 372 6.86 -22.75 -15.42
N ALA A 373 6.00 -23.58 -16.00
CA ALA A 373 6.42 -24.69 -16.86
C ALA A 373 7.28 -24.20 -18.05
N PRO A 374 8.29 -24.98 -18.50
CA PRO A 374 8.65 -26.33 -18.05
C PRO A 374 9.56 -26.36 -16.80
N ARG A 375 9.88 -25.22 -16.19
CA ARG A 375 10.73 -25.17 -15.00
C ARG A 375 9.96 -25.72 -13.79
N LYS A 376 10.60 -26.63 -13.06
CA LYS A 376 10.14 -27.13 -11.77
C LYS A 376 11.07 -26.63 -10.66
N TRP A 377 10.48 -26.09 -9.60
CA TRP A 377 11.21 -25.53 -8.47
C TRP A 377 11.43 -26.58 -7.37
N LYS A 378 12.51 -26.41 -6.60
CA LYS A 378 12.67 -27.11 -5.33
C LYS A 378 11.62 -26.57 -4.36
N GLU A 379 10.88 -27.48 -3.74
CA GLU A 379 9.84 -27.15 -2.74
C GLU A 379 10.51 -26.94 -1.39
N LEU A 380 11.26 -25.84 -1.29
CA LEU A 380 11.98 -25.40 -0.10
C LEU A 380 11.72 -23.91 0.12
N PRO A 381 11.83 -23.40 1.36
CA PRO A 381 11.85 -21.97 1.61
C PRO A 381 12.90 -21.28 0.73
N THR A 382 12.49 -20.20 0.07
CA THR A 382 13.27 -19.60 -1.01
C THR A 382 13.25 -18.08 -0.89
N LEU A 383 14.44 -17.46 -1.00
CA LEU A 383 14.56 -16.02 -1.22
C LEU A 383 14.79 -15.72 -2.69
N PHE A 384 14.13 -14.68 -3.18
CA PHE A 384 14.31 -14.11 -4.51
C PHE A 384 14.88 -12.71 -4.37
N PHE A 385 15.92 -12.42 -5.13
CA PHE A 385 16.60 -11.14 -5.14
C PHE A 385 16.54 -10.52 -6.53
N LYS A 386 16.29 -9.20 -6.58
CA LYS A 386 16.74 -8.36 -7.68
C LYS A 386 17.86 -7.47 -7.20
N PHE A 387 18.90 -7.35 -8.02
CA PHE A 387 19.97 -6.38 -7.86
C PHE A 387 19.88 -5.38 -9.01
N SER A 388 20.15 -4.11 -8.73
CA SER A 388 20.19 -3.07 -9.75
C SER A 388 21.26 -2.04 -9.45
N GLY A 389 21.92 -1.52 -10.46
CA GLY A 389 22.91 -0.45 -10.31
C GLY A 389 23.92 -0.46 -11.45
N THR A 390 25.18 -0.13 -11.13
CA THR A 390 26.30 -0.37 -12.04
C THR A 390 26.71 -1.83 -11.98
N LYS A 391 27.40 -2.31 -13.02
CA LYS A 391 27.94 -3.69 -13.06
C LYS A 391 28.81 -4.02 -11.83
N ALA A 392 29.63 -3.08 -11.38
CA ALA A 392 30.48 -3.25 -10.20
C ALA A 392 29.67 -3.37 -8.91
N SER A 393 28.69 -2.48 -8.70
CA SER A 393 27.84 -2.51 -7.51
C SER A 393 26.98 -3.76 -7.45
N VAL A 394 26.41 -4.21 -8.58
CA VAL A 394 25.64 -5.46 -8.64
C VAL A 394 26.52 -6.65 -8.25
N LYS A 395 27.75 -6.75 -8.77
CA LYS A 395 28.69 -7.82 -8.42
C LYS A 395 29.05 -7.82 -6.94
N GLU A 396 29.30 -6.65 -6.37
CA GLU A 396 29.60 -6.47 -4.95
C GLU A 396 28.43 -6.90 -4.06
N ASN A 397 27.23 -6.38 -4.34
CA ASN A 397 26.01 -6.72 -3.60
C ASN A 397 25.72 -8.23 -3.64
N ILE A 398 25.86 -8.85 -4.81
CA ILE A 398 25.72 -10.31 -4.97
C ILE A 398 26.71 -11.06 -4.07
N SER A 399 27.97 -10.62 -4.03
CA SER A 399 29.01 -11.27 -3.23
C SER A 399 28.70 -11.16 -1.72
N MET A 400 28.25 -10.00 -1.27
CA MET A 400 27.83 -9.78 0.13
C MET A 400 26.61 -10.62 0.50
N VAL A 401 25.56 -10.62 -0.33
CA VAL A 401 24.35 -11.43 -0.08
C VAL A 401 24.68 -12.92 -0.06
N SER A 402 25.54 -13.38 -0.96
CA SER A 402 25.97 -14.79 -1.00
C SER A 402 26.71 -15.21 0.27
N ALA A 403 27.57 -14.34 0.80
CA ALA A 403 28.27 -14.59 2.06
C ALA A 403 27.30 -14.66 3.25
N ILE A 404 26.33 -13.73 3.32
CA ILE A 404 25.32 -13.70 4.37
C ILE A 404 24.42 -14.94 4.30
N ALA A 405 23.92 -15.30 3.12
CA ALA A 405 23.07 -16.47 2.95
C ALA A 405 23.76 -17.76 3.40
N LYS A 406 25.06 -17.94 3.10
CA LYS A 406 25.84 -19.10 3.58
C LYS A 406 25.92 -19.18 5.11
N VAL A 407 26.08 -18.04 5.81
CA VAL A 407 26.08 -17.99 7.29
C VAL A 407 24.74 -18.51 7.85
N HIS A 408 23.64 -18.25 7.14
CA HIS A 408 22.29 -18.72 7.48
C HIS A 408 21.90 -20.01 6.75
N ARG A 409 22.89 -20.86 6.40
CA ARG A 409 22.67 -22.19 5.78
C ARG A 409 21.93 -22.17 4.44
N GLY A 410 21.95 -21.05 3.72
CA GLY A 410 21.47 -20.96 2.36
C GLY A 410 22.31 -21.83 1.42
N GLY A 411 21.63 -22.44 0.45
CA GLY A 411 22.28 -23.24 -0.60
C GLY A 411 23.00 -22.37 -1.63
N ASP A 412 23.30 -22.99 -2.77
CA ASP A 412 23.89 -22.28 -3.90
C ASP A 412 22.89 -21.31 -4.54
N PHE A 413 23.40 -20.17 -5.00
CA PHE A 413 22.61 -19.18 -5.72
C PHE A 413 22.44 -19.59 -7.17
N GLU A 414 21.21 -19.51 -7.66
CA GLU A 414 20.89 -19.56 -9.07
C GLU A 414 20.80 -18.13 -9.60
N PHE A 415 21.76 -17.73 -10.45
CA PHE A 415 21.81 -16.40 -11.05
C PHE A 415 21.31 -16.44 -12.49
N ALA A 416 20.54 -15.42 -12.86
CA ALA A 416 20.20 -15.21 -14.25
C ALA A 416 21.40 -14.70 -15.06
N LYS A 417 21.67 -15.35 -16.20
CA LYS A 417 22.74 -15.03 -17.15
C LYS A 417 22.28 -14.03 -18.21
N ASP A 418 20.98 -13.96 -18.47
CA ASP A 418 20.39 -13.09 -19.49
C ASP A 418 18.97 -12.63 -19.08
N ALA A 419 18.39 -11.73 -19.88
CA ALA A 419 17.07 -11.16 -19.62
C ALA A 419 15.93 -12.21 -19.63
N LYS A 420 16.07 -13.32 -20.38
CA LYS A 420 15.08 -14.39 -20.41
C LYS A 420 15.12 -15.18 -19.11
N GLU A 421 16.32 -15.51 -18.62
CA GLU A 421 16.52 -16.19 -17.34
C GLU A 421 16.10 -15.29 -16.17
N GLN A 422 16.30 -13.97 -16.25
CA GLN A 422 15.81 -13.02 -15.25
C GLN A 422 14.29 -13.08 -15.12
N LYS A 423 13.57 -13.04 -16.26
CA LYS A 423 12.11 -13.16 -16.29
C LYS A 423 11.66 -14.52 -15.75
N LEU A 424 12.35 -15.60 -16.10
CA LEU A 424 12.03 -16.95 -15.64
C LEU A 424 12.26 -17.15 -14.14
N LEU A 425 13.37 -16.64 -13.60
CA LEU A 425 13.65 -16.78 -12.17
C LEU A 425 12.67 -15.93 -11.33
N TRP A 426 12.30 -14.76 -11.83
CA TRP A 426 11.34 -13.89 -11.15
C TRP A 426 9.87 -14.34 -11.32
N SER A 427 9.56 -15.18 -12.31
CA SER A 427 8.17 -15.54 -12.61
C SER A 427 7.50 -16.29 -11.46
N ALA A 428 8.22 -17.14 -10.72
CA ALA A 428 7.65 -17.83 -9.56
C ALA A 428 7.03 -16.86 -8.53
N ARG A 429 7.74 -15.76 -8.25
CA ARG A 429 7.24 -14.72 -7.36
C ARG A 429 6.08 -13.95 -7.99
N LYS A 430 6.17 -13.61 -9.27
CA LYS A 430 5.13 -12.87 -10.00
C LYS A 430 3.81 -13.64 -10.11
N GLU A 431 3.88 -14.95 -10.31
CA GLU A 431 2.73 -15.85 -10.50
C GLU A 431 2.18 -16.42 -9.17
N SER A 432 2.75 -16.06 -8.02
CA SER A 432 2.42 -16.64 -6.71
C SER A 432 0.93 -16.58 -6.36
N LEU A 433 0.31 -15.40 -6.41
CA LEU A 433 -1.11 -15.20 -6.13
C LEU A 433 -1.98 -15.97 -7.14
N TRP A 434 -1.70 -15.84 -8.43
CA TRP A 434 -2.46 -16.51 -9.49
C TRP A 434 -2.36 -18.03 -9.39
N SER A 435 -1.20 -18.55 -8.99
CA SER A 435 -0.99 -19.97 -8.74
C SER A 435 -1.87 -20.48 -7.60
N MET A 436 -1.98 -19.72 -6.51
CA MET A 436 -2.89 -20.08 -5.41
C MET A 436 -4.35 -20.06 -5.88
N LEU A 437 -4.76 -19.01 -6.59
CA LEU A 437 -6.13 -18.87 -7.09
C LEU A 437 -6.51 -19.95 -8.11
N ALA A 438 -5.54 -20.44 -8.89
CA ALA A 438 -5.74 -21.51 -9.87
C ALA A 438 -5.98 -22.89 -9.23
N LEU A 439 -5.58 -23.08 -7.96
CA LEU A 439 -5.86 -24.32 -7.23
C LEU A 439 -7.23 -24.35 -6.55
N ARG A 440 -7.97 -23.22 -6.56
CA ARG A 440 -9.31 -23.16 -5.95
C ARG A 440 -10.25 -24.15 -6.61
N LYS A 441 -11.00 -24.86 -5.78
CA LYS A 441 -12.17 -25.66 -6.19
C LYS A 441 -13.44 -24.86 -5.95
N GLU A 442 -14.56 -25.37 -6.46
CA GLU A 442 -15.88 -24.76 -6.24
C GLU A 442 -16.14 -24.57 -4.74
N GLY A 443 -16.45 -23.33 -4.34
CA GLY A 443 -16.68 -22.90 -2.96
C GLY A 443 -15.42 -22.61 -2.13
N ASN A 444 -14.22 -22.77 -2.69
CA ASN A 444 -13.01 -22.29 -2.02
C ASN A 444 -12.88 -20.76 -2.13
N GLU A 445 -12.52 -20.17 -1.01
CA GLU A 445 -12.15 -18.77 -0.85
C GLU A 445 -10.65 -18.69 -0.50
N VAL A 446 -10.04 -17.52 -0.74
CA VAL A 446 -8.66 -17.25 -0.34
C VAL A 446 -8.65 -15.98 0.49
N TRP A 447 -8.15 -16.07 1.72
CA TRP A 447 -7.91 -14.93 2.59
C TRP A 447 -6.42 -14.59 2.55
N SER A 448 -6.09 -13.40 2.04
CA SER A 448 -4.73 -12.86 2.11
C SER A 448 -4.56 -12.03 3.37
N THR A 449 -3.49 -12.25 4.10
CA THR A 449 -3.11 -11.43 5.26
C THR A 449 -2.02 -10.43 4.89
N ASP A 450 -1.75 -9.49 5.79
CA ASP A 450 -0.76 -8.44 5.56
C ASP A 450 -0.35 -7.81 6.89
N VAL A 451 0.89 -8.02 7.32
CA VAL A 451 1.51 -7.34 8.47
C VAL A 451 2.96 -7.02 8.16
N ALA A 452 3.54 -6.08 8.90
CA ALA A 452 4.98 -5.85 8.88
C ALA A 452 5.53 -5.70 10.29
N VAL A 453 6.78 -6.12 10.50
CA VAL A 453 7.48 -6.05 11.80
C VAL A 453 8.89 -5.51 11.64
N PRO A 454 9.51 -5.00 12.73
CA PRO A 454 10.94 -4.71 12.74
C PRO A 454 11.76 -5.94 12.34
N PHE A 455 12.86 -5.74 11.59
CA PHE A 455 13.72 -6.85 11.11
C PHE A 455 14.23 -7.78 12.21
N SER A 456 14.35 -7.28 13.44
CA SER A 456 14.75 -8.06 14.62
C SER A 456 13.73 -9.11 15.06
N ARG A 457 12.50 -9.07 14.54
CA ARG A 457 11.38 -9.96 14.87
C ARG A 457 10.93 -10.82 13.69
N LEU A 458 11.46 -10.58 12.49
CA LEU A 458 10.97 -11.13 11.24
C LEU A 458 11.02 -12.67 11.19
N ALA A 459 12.15 -13.25 11.61
CA ALA A 459 12.29 -14.70 11.65
C ALA A 459 11.35 -15.36 12.66
N ASP A 460 11.14 -14.72 13.82
CA ASP A 460 10.29 -15.25 14.88
C ASP A 460 8.81 -15.23 14.47
N ILE A 461 8.31 -14.10 13.96
CA ILE A 461 6.89 -14.01 13.58
C ILE A 461 6.53 -14.97 12.45
N ILE A 462 7.40 -15.11 11.44
CA ILE A 462 7.14 -15.98 10.28
C ILE A 462 7.13 -17.45 10.72
N GLU A 463 8.09 -17.87 11.56
CA GLU A 463 8.12 -19.24 12.06
C GLU A 463 6.90 -19.57 12.93
N ILE A 464 6.54 -18.67 13.86
CA ILE A 464 5.39 -18.90 14.75
C ILE A 464 4.09 -18.92 13.94
N SER A 465 3.94 -18.04 12.95
CA SER A 465 2.70 -17.98 12.15
C SER A 465 2.59 -19.18 11.21
N LYS A 466 3.69 -19.62 10.59
CA LYS A 466 3.75 -20.89 9.84
C LYS A 466 3.32 -22.07 10.70
N LYS A 467 3.92 -22.20 11.90
CA LYS A 467 3.60 -23.28 12.83
C LYS A 467 2.12 -23.28 13.21
N GLU A 468 1.51 -22.11 13.43
CA GLU A 468 0.09 -22.01 13.74
C GLU A 468 -0.81 -22.48 12.59
N MET A 469 -0.50 -22.09 11.35
CA MET A 469 -1.24 -22.58 10.17
C MET A 469 -1.20 -24.11 10.08
N ASP A 470 -0.02 -24.70 10.30
CA ASP A 470 0.19 -26.15 10.31
C ASP A 470 -0.60 -26.82 11.46
N ASP A 471 -0.54 -26.27 12.68
CA ASP A 471 -1.24 -26.79 13.86
C ASP A 471 -2.77 -26.72 13.70
N LEU A 472 -3.28 -25.70 12.99
CA LEU A 472 -4.71 -25.55 12.67
C LEU A 472 -5.16 -26.45 11.51
N GLY A 473 -4.21 -27.04 10.76
CA GLY A 473 -4.45 -27.87 9.58
C GLY A 473 -4.94 -27.06 8.38
N LEU A 474 -4.53 -25.80 8.26
CA LEU A 474 -4.93 -24.91 7.16
C LEU A 474 -4.06 -25.16 5.92
N PHE A 475 -4.69 -25.18 4.74
CA PHE A 475 -3.93 -25.10 3.49
C PHE A 475 -3.55 -23.65 3.23
N ALA A 476 -2.35 -23.29 3.66
CA ALA A 476 -1.86 -21.93 3.58
C ALA A 476 -0.37 -21.88 3.26
N SER A 477 0.06 -20.74 2.72
CA SER A 477 1.44 -20.50 2.34
C SER A 477 1.91 -19.13 2.77
N ILE A 478 3.23 -18.95 2.83
CA ILE A 478 3.85 -17.66 3.12
C ILE A 478 4.53 -17.12 1.88
N LEU A 479 4.31 -15.83 1.64
CA LEU A 479 5.07 -15.02 0.70
C LEU A 479 5.23 -13.61 1.26
N GLY A 480 6.23 -12.85 0.81
CA GLY A 480 6.35 -11.49 1.33
C GLY A 480 7.43 -10.63 0.73
N HIS A 481 7.21 -9.33 0.85
CA HIS A 481 8.17 -8.25 0.65
C HIS A 481 9.15 -8.20 1.84
N ILE A 482 9.96 -9.25 1.97
CA ILE A 482 10.75 -9.50 3.18
C ILE A 482 11.83 -8.43 3.41
N GLY A 483 12.24 -7.72 2.35
CA GLY A 483 13.13 -6.56 2.41
C GLY A 483 12.60 -5.38 3.21
N ASP A 484 11.28 -5.26 3.35
CA ASP A 484 10.61 -4.20 4.11
C ASP A 484 10.04 -4.70 5.45
N GLY A 485 10.31 -5.97 5.80
CA GLY A 485 9.77 -6.61 6.99
C GLY A 485 8.30 -7.00 6.86
N ASN A 486 7.74 -6.97 5.64
CA ASN A 486 6.35 -7.27 5.34
C ASN A 486 6.20 -8.70 4.78
N PHE A 487 5.18 -9.41 5.25
CA PHE A 487 4.82 -10.73 4.72
C PHE A 487 3.32 -10.97 4.80
N HIS A 488 2.90 -11.98 4.04
CA HIS A 488 1.52 -12.40 3.84
C HIS A 488 1.41 -13.91 4.07
N GLU A 489 0.27 -14.30 4.60
CA GLU A 489 -0.26 -15.65 4.53
C GLU A 489 -1.36 -15.67 3.49
N SER A 490 -1.34 -16.65 2.60
CA SER A 490 -2.41 -16.90 1.64
C SER A 490 -3.12 -18.17 2.07
N ILE A 491 -4.32 -18.03 2.63
CA ILE A 491 -5.04 -19.12 3.32
C ILE A 491 -6.26 -19.50 2.49
N MET A 492 -6.30 -20.75 1.99
CA MET A 492 -7.45 -21.28 1.28
C MET A 492 -8.39 -22.03 2.23
N TYR A 493 -9.69 -21.79 2.11
CA TYR A 493 -10.71 -22.42 2.96
C TYR A 493 -12.05 -22.53 2.23
N ASP A 494 -12.99 -23.31 2.76
CA ASP A 494 -14.37 -23.41 2.29
C ASP A 494 -15.34 -23.00 3.41
N SER A 495 -16.01 -21.85 3.26
CA SER A 495 -16.94 -21.34 4.28
C SER A 495 -18.19 -22.21 4.48
N ARG A 496 -18.42 -23.22 3.62
CA ARG A 496 -19.50 -24.21 3.77
C ARG A 496 -19.10 -25.36 4.71
N VAL A 497 -17.80 -25.54 4.97
CA VAL A 497 -17.30 -26.54 5.91
C VAL A 497 -17.33 -25.94 7.32
N PRO A 498 -18.12 -26.51 8.26
CA PRO A 498 -18.23 -25.97 9.60
C PRO A 498 -16.88 -25.87 10.31
N GLY A 499 -16.53 -24.70 10.84
CA GLY A 499 -15.32 -24.48 11.62
C GLY A 499 -14.09 -24.05 10.80
N GLU A 500 -14.08 -24.18 9.47
CA GLU A 500 -12.92 -23.78 8.67
C GLU A 500 -12.72 -22.26 8.70
N LYS A 501 -13.78 -21.49 8.45
CA LYS A 501 -13.71 -20.04 8.46
C LYS A 501 -13.27 -19.51 9.83
N GLU A 502 -13.79 -20.08 10.91
CA GLU A 502 -13.45 -19.70 12.28
C GLU A 502 -11.96 -19.94 12.59
N LYS A 503 -11.38 -21.04 12.09
CA LYS A 503 -9.93 -21.30 12.20
C LYS A 503 -9.12 -20.27 11.42
N VAL A 504 -9.54 -19.92 10.20
CA VAL A 504 -8.88 -18.88 9.41
C VAL A 504 -8.93 -17.54 10.13
N GLU A 505 -10.12 -17.10 10.57
CA GLU A 505 -10.28 -15.85 11.30
C GLU A 505 -9.42 -15.81 12.58
N GLN A 506 -9.32 -16.93 13.30
CA GLN A 506 -8.46 -17.07 14.47
C GLN A 506 -6.98 -16.89 14.11
N CYS A 507 -6.51 -17.55 13.05
CA CYS A 507 -5.14 -17.45 12.55
C CYS A 507 -4.79 -16.01 12.18
N VAL A 508 -5.65 -15.35 11.39
CA VAL A 508 -5.46 -13.95 10.96
C VAL A 508 -5.40 -13.00 12.16
N LYS A 509 -6.34 -13.12 13.11
CA LYS A 509 -6.37 -12.27 14.32
C LYS A 509 -5.13 -12.48 15.20
N ASN A 510 -4.65 -13.72 15.31
CA ASN A 510 -3.45 -14.04 16.07
C ASN A 510 -2.19 -13.49 15.40
N MET A 511 -2.06 -13.61 14.08
CA MET A 511 -0.97 -13.03 13.31
C MET A 511 -0.90 -11.51 13.49
N VAL A 512 -2.03 -10.81 13.37
CA VAL A 512 -2.12 -9.35 13.60
C VAL A 512 -1.72 -8.99 15.02
N ARG A 513 -2.28 -9.67 16.04
CA ARG A 513 -1.92 -9.40 17.43
C ARG A 513 -0.43 -9.62 17.70
N ARG A 514 0.14 -10.72 17.19
CA ARG A 514 1.58 -10.99 17.30
C ARG A 514 2.42 -9.89 16.65
N ALA A 515 2.03 -9.42 15.47
CA ALA A 515 2.75 -8.33 14.82
C ALA A 515 2.77 -7.08 15.70
N LEU A 516 1.61 -6.70 16.26
CA LEU A 516 1.52 -5.55 17.16
C LEU A 516 2.32 -5.74 18.47
N ASP A 517 2.26 -6.93 19.08
CA ASP A 517 3.06 -7.28 20.27
C ASP A 517 4.58 -7.22 19.99
N MET A 518 4.96 -7.37 18.72
CA MET A 518 6.33 -7.28 18.22
C MET A 518 6.72 -5.89 17.69
N GLU A 519 5.98 -4.84 18.07
CA GLU A 519 6.20 -3.45 17.63
C GLU A 519 6.03 -3.26 16.11
N GLY A 520 5.27 -4.15 15.48
CA GLY A 520 4.89 -4.08 14.06
C GLY A 520 3.57 -3.35 13.82
N THR A 521 2.99 -3.59 12.65
CA THR A 521 1.74 -2.98 12.18
C THR A 521 0.74 -4.02 11.70
N CYS A 522 -0.55 -3.72 11.83
CA CYS A 522 -1.66 -4.58 11.38
C CYS A 522 -1.85 -4.60 9.86
N THR A 523 -1.15 -3.74 9.12
CA THR A 523 -1.14 -3.73 7.66
C THR A 523 0.19 -3.17 7.15
N GLY A 524 0.89 -3.92 6.31
CA GLY A 524 2.09 -3.43 5.62
C GLY A 524 1.74 -2.56 4.41
N GLU A 525 0.70 -2.94 3.65
CA GLU A 525 0.41 -2.32 2.35
C GLU A 525 -1.07 -2.26 1.91
N HIS A 526 -1.98 -3.06 2.47
CA HIS A 526 -3.37 -3.16 1.97
C HIS A 526 -4.30 -2.06 2.50
N GLY A 527 -3.90 -1.40 3.58
CA GLY A 527 -4.71 -0.39 4.27
C GLY A 527 -5.62 -0.99 5.33
N ILE A 528 -6.57 -0.19 5.80
CA ILE A 528 -7.49 -0.55 6.88
C ILE A 528 -8.87 -0.95 6.35
N GLY A 529 -9.38 -0.17 5.39
CA GLY A 529 -10.69 -0.38 4.79
C GLY A 529 -11.78 -0.61 5.83
N ILE A 530 -12.57 -1.66 5.61
CA ILE A 530 -13.62 -2.09 6.54
C ILE A 530 -13.07 -3.16 7.51
N GLY A 531 -12.18 -4.03 7.04
CA GLY A 531 -11.78 -5.26 7.73
C GLY A 531 -10.90 -5.06 8.96
N LYS A 532 -10.02 -4.05 8.95
CA LYS A 532 -8.95 -3.91 9.97
C LYS A 532 -9.18 -2.79 10.98
N LYS A 533 -10.39 -2.23 11.10
CA LYS A 533 -10.68 -1.11 12.02
C LYS A 533 -10.39 -1.46 13.49
N GLU A 534 -10.72 -2.69 13.91
CA GLU A 534 -10.39 -3.17 15.26
C GLU A 534 -8.87 -3.28 15.46
N ALA A 535 -8.14 -3.72 14.44
CA ALA A 535 -6.69 -3.81 14.49
C ALA A 535 -6.02 -2.43 14.53
N LEU A 536 -6.54 -1.46 13.77
CA LEU A 536 -6.10 -0.07 13.85
C LEU A 536 -6.30 0.50 15.26
N LEU A 537 -7.44 0.22 15.89
CA LEU A 537 -7.70 0.63 17.27
C LEU A 537 -6.68 0.02 18.25
N MET A 538 -6.30 -1.26 18.06
CA MET A 538 -5.25 -1.90 18.85
C MET A 538 -3.87 -1.26 18.63
N GLU A 539 -3.55 -0.91 17.38
CA GLU A 539 -2.25 -0.35 16.99
C GLU A 539 -2.03 1.08 17.50
N VAL A 540 -2.98 2.00 17.22
CA VAL A 540 -2.77 3.44 17.47
C VAL A 540 -3.53 3.98 18.68
N GLY A 541 -4.47 3.20 19.22
CA GLY A 541 -5.29 3.58 20.37
C GLY A 541 -6.38 4.62 20.07
N ARG A 542 -7.25 4.82 21.05
CA ARG A 542 -8.44 5.70 20.93
C ARG A 542 -8.09 7.17 20.69
N ASP A 543 -7.06 7.67 21.35
CA ASP A 543 -6.68 9.09 21.26
C ASP A 543 -6.21 9.45 19.85
N THR A 544 -5.35 8.61 19.25
CA THR A 544 -4.87 8.80 17.87
C THR A 544 -6.01 8.68 16.87
N LEU A 545 -6.91 7.68 17.05
CA LEU A 545 -8.12 7.58 16.24
C LEU A 545 -9.04 8.80 16.40
N GLY A 546 -9.13 9.39 17.59
CA GLY A 546 -9.89 10.62 17.83
C GLY A 546 -9.37 11.81 17.00
N VAL A 547 -8.05 11.90 16.82
CA VAL A 547 -7.42 12.89 15.92
C VAL A 547 -7.79 12.60 14.46
N MET A 548 -7.71 11.34 14.01
CA MET A 548 -8.12 10.95 12.65
C MET A 548 -9.59 11.31 12.38
N LYS A 549 -10.50 11.03 13.34
CA LYS A 549 -11.91 11.41 13.26
C LYS A 549 -12.11 12.93 13.22
N SER A 550 -11.29 13.69 13.97
CA SER A 550 -11.36 15.16 13.96
C SER A 550 -10.94 15.74 12.62
N ILE A 551 -9.91 15.18 11.97
CA ILE A 551 -9.49 15.53 10.61
C ILE A 551 -10.61 15.19 9.61
N LYS A 552 -11.15 13.96 9.69
CA LYS A 552 -12.27 13.50 8.87
C LYS A 552 -13.47 14.45 8.96
N GLN A 553 -13.89 14.79 10.17
CA GLN A 553 -15.00 15.72 10.41
C GLN A 553 -14.72 17.12 9.85
N ALA A 554 -13.48 17.60 9.91
CA ALA A 554 -13.11 18.92 9.42
C ALA A 554 -13.13 19.00 7.88
N LEU A 555 -12.70 17.94 7.19
CA LEU A 555 -12.67 17.89 5.72
C LEU A 555 -13.95 17.35 5.10
N ASP A 556 -14.76 16.62 5.87
CA ASP A 556 -16.01 16.02 5.45
C ASP A 556 -17.06 16.10 6.57
N PRO A 557 -17.71 17.27 6.74
CA PRO A 557 -18.62 17.51 7.85
C PRO A 557 -19.84 16.59 7.88
N TYR A 558 -20.26 16.08 6.71
CA TYR A 558 -21.40 15.18 6.56
C TYR A 558 -21.00 13.71 6.47
N TRP A 559 -19.70 13.40 6.61
CA TRP A 559 -19.19 12.03 6.52
C TRP A 559 -19.61 11.33 5.22
N ILE A 560 -19.73 12.05 4.10
CA ILE A 560 -20.15 11.46 2.83
C ILE A 560 -19.00 10.78 2.08
N MET A 561 -17.75 11.13 2.37
CA MET A 561 -16.59 10.67 1.60
C MET A 561 -16.14 9.29 2.09
N ASN A 562 -16.40 8.26 1.27
CA ASN A 562 -16.13 6.85 1.53
C ASN A 562 -16.46 6.37 2.96
N PRO A 563 -17.73 6.46 3.42
CA PRO A 563 -18.08 6.23 4.82
C PRO A 563 -17.87 4.77 5.27
N GLY A 564 -17.50 4.64 6.55
CA GLY A 564 -17.31 3.37 7.25
C GLY A 564 -15.96 2.69 7.07
N LYS A 565 -15.02 3.34 6.37
CA LYS A 565 -13.64 2.85 6.17
C LYS A 565 -12.70 3.61 7.09
N ILE A 566 -11.64 2.94 7.56
CA ILE A 566 -10.66 3.41 8.55
C ILE A 566 -11.29 3.65 9.93
N VAL A 567 -12.38 4.41 10.00
CA VAL A 567 -13.15 4.72 11.20
C VAL A 567 -14.64 4.51 10.94
N ASP A 568 -15.35 4.05 11.96
CA ASP A 568 -16.81 4.02 11.92
C ASP A 568 -17.40 5.42 11.97
N LEU A 569 -18.64 5.53 11.48
CA LEU A 569 -19.45 6.72 11.64
C LEU A 569 -19.59 7.07 13.13
N PRO A 570 -19.71 8.37 13.45
CA PRO A 570 -20.12 8.79 14.78
C PRO A 570 -21.39 8.08 15.23
N LEU A 571 -21.46 7.75 16.53
CA LEU A 571 -22.61 7.07 17.13
C LEU A 571 -23.84 7.99 17.22
#